data_AF-A0A535U3W4-F1
#
_entry.id   AF-A0A535U3W4-F1
#
_cell.length_a   1.000
_cell.length_b   1.000
_cell.length_c   1.000
_cell.angle_alpha   90.00
_cell.angle_beta   90.00
_cell.angle_gamma   90.00
#
_symmetry.space_group_name_H-M   'P 1'
#
loop_
_entity.id
_entity.type
_entity.pdbx_description
1 polymer ?
#
loop_
_entity_poly.entity_id
_entity_poly.type
_entity_poly.pdbx_seq_one_letter_code
_entity_poly.pdbx_strand_id
1 'polypeptide(L)' 'MLLADLLEPGITVIAQDPAAMGRAAAELLFRRLDGDRSPSQHHIVATKMIMRGSGEIRP' A
#
# COMPACT_ATOMS: atom_id res chain seq x y z
N MET A 1 -5.01 -3.07 -14.09
CA MET A 1 -3.90 -2.33 -14.74
C MET A 1 -3.92 -0.93 -14.13
N LEU A 2 -2.83 -0.48 -13.48
CA LEU A 2 -2.82 0.84 -12.86
C LEU A 2 -2.64 1.92 -13.94
N LEU A 3 -3.09 3.15 -13.68
CA LEU A 3 -2.86 4.31 -14.57
C LEU A 3 -1.37 4.46 -14.96
N ALA A 4 -0.46 4.07 -14.07
CA ALA A 4 0.99 4.12 -14.28
C ALA A 4 1.50 3.21 -15.43
N ASP A 5 0.74 2.20 -15.82
CA ASP A 5 1.09 1.29 -16.92
C ASP A 5 0.62 1.81 -18.29
N LEU A 6 -0.16 2.91 -18.34
CA LEU A 6 -0.73 3.47 -19.58
C LEU A 6 0.20 4.45 -20.31
N LEU A 7 1.38 4.72 -19.76
CA LEU A 7 2.37 5.65 -20.32
C LEU A 7 3.57 4.89 -20.87
N GLU A 8 4.27 5.48 -21.85
CA GLU A 8 5.52 4.95 -22.42
C GLU A 8 6.68 5.95 -22.25
N PRO A 9 7.73 5.61 -21.47
CA PRO A 9 7.82 4.42 -20.61
C PRO A 9 6.83 4.50 -19.44
N GLY A 10 6.42 3.33 -18.94
CA GLY A 10 5.59 3.25 -17.73
C GLY A 10 6.29 3.91 -16.54
N ILE A 11 5.51 4.39 -15.58
CA ILE A 11 6.05 5.12 -14.43
C ILE A 11 6.47 4.14 -13.33
N THR A 12 7.72 4.24 -12.88
CA THR A 12 8.22 3.54 -11.68
C THR A 12 7.56 4.12 -10.44
N VAL A 13 6.95 3.28 -9.61
CA VAL A 13 6.17 3.72 -8.43
C VAL A 13 6.55 2.96 -7.17
N ILE A 14 6.33 3.59 -6.03
CA ILE A 14 6.18 2.89 -4.75
C ILE A 14 4.69 2.56 -4.60
N ALA A 15 4.34 1.31 -4.87
CA ALA A 15 2.97 0.85 -4.77
C ALA A 15 2.59 0.58 -3.31
N GLN A 16 1.46 1.16 -2.90
CA GLN A 16 0.77 0.79 -1.68
C GLN A 16 -0.07 -0.46 -1.91
N ASP A 17 -0.50 -1.09 -0.81
CA ASP A 17 -1.49 -2.18 -0.81
C ASP A 17 -2.77 -1.74 -0.08
N PRO A 18 -3.71 -1.08 -0.77
CA PRO A 18 -4.97 -0.64 -0.18
C PRO A 18 -5.82 -1.79 0.36
N ALA A 19 -5.73 -2.99 -0.23
CA ALA A 19 -6.47 -4.14 0.23
C ALA A 19 -5.93 -4.65 1.58
N ALA A 20 -4.61 -4.72 1.74
CA ALA A 20 -3.98 -5.05 3.02
C ALA A 20 -4.29 -3.99 4.09
N MET A 21 -4.25 -2.70 3.73
CA MET A 21 -4.65 -1.62 4.65
C MET A 21 -6.10 -1.77 5.11
N GLY A 22 -7.03 -2.02 4.18
CA GLY A 22 -8.45 -2.21 4.49
C GLY A 22 -8.69 -3.44 5.36
N ARG A 23 -8.02 -4.56 5.09
CA ARG A 23 -8.10 -5.77 5.92
C ARG A 23 -7.62 -5.52 7.34
N ALA A 24 -6.44 -4.92 7.50
CA ALA A 24 -5.89 -4.60 8.82
C ALA A 24 -6.82 -3.66 9.61
N ALA A 25 -7.37 -2.63 8.95
CA ALA A 25 -8.32 -1.71 9.55
C ALA A 25 -9.63 -2.41 9.97
N ALA A 26 -10.17 -3.29 9.13
CA ALA A 26 -11.38 -4.05 9.44
C ALA A 26 -11.17 -5.01 10.61
N GLU A 27 -10.07 -5.75 10.63
CA GLU A 27 -9.72 -6.65 11.75
C GLU A 27 -9.61 -5.89 13.08
N LEU A 28 -8.95 -4.73 13.08
CA LEU A 28 -8.87 -3.86 14.25
C LEU A 28 -10.24 -3.35 14.70
N LEU A 29 -11.08 -2.93 13.75
CA LEU A 29 -12.43 -2.46 14.03
C LEU A 29 -13.27 -3.56 14.69
N PHE A 30 -13.28 -4.77 14.11
CA PHE A 30 -14.07 -5.87 14.66
C PHE A 30 -13.57 -6.31 16.04
N ARG A 31 -12.24 -6.39 16.27
CA ARG A 31 -11.72 -6.65 17.63
C ARG A 31 -12.21 -5.64 18.66
N ARG A 32 -12.24 -4.35 18.29
CA ARG A 32 -12.74 -3.30 19.18
C ARG A 32 -14.25 -3.41 19.43
N LEU A 33 -15.03 -3.76 18.42
CA LEU A 33 -16.47 -4.04 18.58
C LEU A 33 -16.72 -5.24 19.50
N ASP A 34 -15.84 -6.25 19.46
CA ASP A 34 -15.86 -7.42 20.36
C ASP A 34 -15.31 -7.12 21.77
N GLY A 35 -14.98 -5.85 22.06
CA GLY A 35 -14.61 -5.41 23.40
C GLY A 35 -13.11 -5.29 23.67
N ASP A 36 -12.25 -5.37 22.65
CA ASP A 36 -10.84 -5.00 22.79
C ASP A 36 -10.71 -3.51 23.18
N ARG A 37 -10.18 -3.28 24.38
CA ARG A 37 -9.95 -1.93 24.96
C ARG A 37 -8.47 -1.54 24.97
N SER A 38 -7.63 -2.22 24.20
CA SER A 38 -6.23 -1.86 24.07
C SER A 38 -6.06 -0.40 23.62
N PRO A 39 -4.94 0.26 24.00
CA PRO A 39 -4.64 1.61 23.53
C PRO A 39 -4.63 1.73 22.00
N SER A 40 -4.68 2.97 21.48
CA SER A 40 -4.45 3.18 20.04
C SER A 40 -3.09 2.63 19.62
N GLN A 41 -3.06 1.95 18.49
CA GLN A 41 -1.86 1.33 17.93
C GLN A 41 -1.60 1.89 16.54
N HIS A 42 -0.32 2.06 16.20
CA HIS A 42 0.11 2.43 14.87
C HIS A 42 0.54 1.18 14.10
N HIS A 43 -0.16 0.87 13.01
CA HIS A 43 0.12 -0.28 12.16
C HIS A 43 0.78 0.17 10.85
N ILE A 44 1.92 -0.44 10.52
CA ILE A 44 2.64 -0.16 9.28
C ILE A 44 2.30 -1.25 8.26
N VAL A 45 1.83 -0.84 7.08
CA VAL A 45 1.64 -1.73 5.92
C VAL A 45 2.80 -1.50 4.96
N ALA A 46 3.52 -2.58 4.63
CA ALA A 46 4.68 -2.51 3.75
C ALA A 46 4.28 -2.06 2.34
N THR A 47 5.11 -1.20 1.74
CA THR A 47 5.01 -0.82 0.33
C THR A 47 6.00 -1.63 -0.50
N LYS A 48 5.83 -1.60 -1.82
CA LYS A 48 6.75 -2.24 -2.76
C LYS A 48 7.14 -1.29 -3.88
N MET A 49 8.40 -1.34 -4.29
CA MET A 49 8.83 -0.67 -5.51
C MET A 49 8.40 -1.51 -6.72
N ILE A 50 7.74 -0.87 -7.67
CA ILE A 50 7.41 -1.45 -8.97
C ILE A 50 8.27 -0.73 -10.01
N MET A 51 9.32 -1.40 -10.46
CA MET A 51 10.22 -0.90 -11.49
C MET A 51 9.53 -0.85 -12.86
N ARG A 52 9.76 0.25 -13.57
CA ARG A 52 9.43 0.53 -14.97
C ARG A 52 10.54 1.40 -15.58
N GLY A 53 10.34 1.92 -16.80
CA GLY A 53 11.37 2.66 -17.52
C GLY A 53 11.56 4.12 -17.10
N SER A 54 10.60 4.75 -16.41
CA SER A 54 10.71 6.18 -16.05
C SER A 54 11.78 6.49 -14.99
N GLY A 55 12.35 5.47 -14.33
CA GLY A 55 13.32 5.62 -13.26
C GLY A 55 14.78 5.41 -13.68
N GLU A 56 15.03 5.18 -14.96
CA GLU A 56 16.37 4.88 -15.49
C GLU A 56 17.17 6.16 -15.73
N ILE A 57 18.37 6.26 -15.17
CA ILE A 57 19.35 7.32 -15.48
C ILE A 57 20.41 6.73 -16.40
N ARG A 58 20.48 7.25 -17.64
CA ARG A 58 21.49 6.83 -18.61
C ARG A 58 22.79 7.64 -18.44
N PRO A 59 23.97 7.07 -18.78
CA PRO A 59 25.27 7.73 -18.68
C PRO A 59 25.38 9.00 -19.54
#